data_AF-A0A9E8YZB5-F1
#
_entry.id   AF-A0A9E8YZB5-F1
#
_cell.length_a   1.000
_cell.length_b   1.000
_cell.length_c   1.000
_cell.angle_alpha   90.00
_cell.angle_beta   90.00
_cell.angle_gamma   90.00
#
_symmetry.space_group_name_H-M   'P 1'
#
loop_
_entity.id
_entity.type
_entity.pdbx_description
1 polymer ?
#
loop_
_entity_poly.entity_id
_entity_poly.type
_entity_poly.pdbx_seq_one_letter_code
_entity_poly.pdbx_strand_id
1 'polypeptide(L)'
;MADQNNTISFIKSEYFDLLKYQKICRNQRKRMGKEKFNQLYAYDILIRGQMKYKIKNEYISIIKNYIKGTIDDHTFIEKFVELSDSIDNKWGAFREKVYEQGPNFMDVQIQLKSKHFSFLTAEVSDLCQFYIWSEDWEENKDILEEKITPDKFYQSINKTYVEMQNLLKEE
;
A
#
# COMPACT_ATOMS: atom_id res chain seq x y z
N MET A 1 -0.47 26.36 13.48
CA MET A 1 0.95 25.97 13.30
C MET A 1 0.92 24.50 12.92
N ALA A 2 1.35 24.13 11.71
CA ALA A 2 1.33 22.74 11.27
C ALA A 2 2.39 21.95 12.05
N ASP A 3 1.98 20.88 12.71
CA ASP A 3 2.86 20.00 13.49
C ASP A 3 3.97 19.45 12.59
N GLN A 4 5.19 19.97 12.77
CA GLN A 4 6.39 19.47 12.11
C GLN A 4 6.75 18.04 12.57
N ASN A 5 6.05 17.51 13.59
CA ASN A 5 6.25 16.17 14.15
C ASN A 5 5.49 15.04 13.42
N ASN A 6 4.64 15.35 12.43
CA ASN A 6 3.80 14.35 11.75
C ASN A 6 4.30 13.92 10.36
N THR A 7 5.57 14.19 10.04
CA THR A 7 6.13 13.93 8.70
C THR A 7 7.41 13.10 8.77
N ILE A 8 7.52 12.11 7.89
CA ILE A 8 8.71 11.26 7.79
C ILE A 8 9.76 11.99 6.96
N SER A 9 11.02 11.96 7.43
CA SER A 9 12.15 12.49 6.65
C SER A 9 12.29 11.72 5.34
N PHE A 10 12.22 12.44 4.22
CA PHE A 10 12.32 11.91 2.86
C PHE A 10 13.19 12.83 2.01
N ILE A 11 14.34 12.34 1.55
CA ILE A 11 15.30 13.13 0.78
C ILE A 11 15.04 12.91 -0.72
N LYS A 12 14.32 13.86 -1.33
CA LYS A 12 13.90 13.81 -2.75
C LYS A 12 15.07 13.60 -3.71
N SER A 13 16.19 14.30 -3.48
CA SER A 13 17.40 14.19 -4.32
C SER A 13 18.01 12.80 -4.27
N GLU A 14 18.11 12.22 -3.08
CA GLU A 14 18.66 10.87 -2.89
C GLU A 14 17.79 9.81 -3.57
N TYR A 15 16.48 9.91 -3.44
CA TYR A 15 15.56 9.03 -4.17
C TYR A 15 15.77 9.10 -5.69
N PHE A 16 15.86 10.31 -6.23
CA PHE A 16 16.10 10.54 -7.66
C PHE A 16 17.46 9.98 -8.12
N ASP A 17 18.51 10.14 -7.33
CA ASP A 17 19.83 9.59 -7.63
C ASP A 17 19.83 8.05 -7.62
N LEU A 18 19.08 7.43 -6.70
CA LEU A 18 18.87 5.98 -6.67
C LEU A 18 18.11 5.49 -7.92
N LEU A 19 17.09 6.22 -8.39
CA LEU A 19 16.38 5.91 -9.64
C LEU A 19 17.33 5.97 -10.85
N LYS A 20 18.16 7.02 -10.94
CA LYS A 20 19.19 7.12 -11.98
C LYS A 20 20.16 5.95 -11.93
N TYR A 21 20.66 5.63 -10.75
CA TYR A 21 21.60 4.53 -10.56
C TYR A 21 20.97 3.18 -10.96
N GLN A 22 19.71 2.92 -10.60
CA GLN A 22 18.99 1.72 -11.05
C GLN A 22 18.93 1.64 -12.58
N LYS A 23 18.65 2.74 -13.28
CA LYS A 23 18.60 2.75 -14.76
C LYS A 23 19.96 2.50 -15.39
N ILE A 24 21.03 3.09 -14.84
CA ILE A 24 22.41 2.81 -15.27
C ILE A 24 22.74 1.32 -15.10
N CYS A 25 22.44 0.73 -13.94
CA CYS A 25 22.63 -0.70 -13.70
C CYS A 25 21.89 -1.57 -14.73
N ARG A 26 20.60 -1.27 -14.99
CA ARG A 26 19.80 -1.97 -16.01
C ARG A 26 20.42 -1.88 -17.40
N ASN A 27 20.81 -0.68 -17.84
CA ASN A 27 21.45 -0.46 -19.14
C ASN A 27 22.78 -1.22 -19.28
N GLN A 28 23.54 -1.36 -18.19
CA GLN A 28 24.78 -2.11 -18.16
C GLN A 28 24.59 -3.62 -17.91
N ARG A 29 23.34 -4.11 -17.82
CA ARG A 29 23.01 -5.49 -17.42
C ARG A 29 23.65 -5.92 -16.10
N LYS A 30 23.86 -4.96 -15.19
CA LYS A 30 24.41 -5.19 -13.85
C LYS A 30 23.30 -5.14 -12.80
N ARG A 31 23.50 -5.89 -11.73
CA ARG A 31 22.65 -5.77 -10.54
C ARG A 31 23.04 -4.52 -9.75
N MET A 32 22.03 -3.84 -9.22
CA MET A 32 22.21 -2.81 -8.21
C MET A 32 22.75 -3.45 -6.92
N GLY A 33 23.65 -2.77 -6.20
CA GLY A 33 24.12 -3.26 -4.90
C GLY A 33 22.97 -3.38 -3.90
N LYS A 34 23.03 -4.40 -3.02
CA LYS A 34 21.94 -4.75 -2.08
C LYS A 34 21.51 -3.56 -1.21
N GLU A 35 22.45 -2.82 -0.65
CA GLU A 35 22.17 -1.66 0.20
C GLU A 35 21.37 -0.60 -0.54
N LYS A 36 21.84 -0.18 -1.71
CA LYS A 36 21.14 0.81 -2.54
C LYS A 36 19.78 0.31 -3.00
N PHE A 37 19.67 -0.98 -3.34
CA PHE A 37 18.40 -1.59 -3.70
C PHE A 37 17.40 -1.51 -2.54
N ASN A 38 17.83 -1.90 -1.33
CA ASN A 38 17.00 -1.83 -0.12
C ASN A 38 16.58 -0.40 0.19
N GLN A 39 17.48 0.57 0.01
CA GLN A 39 17.17 1.98 0.22
C GLN A 39 16.15 2.51 -0.80
N LEU A 40 16.33 2.20 -2.09
CA LEU A 40 15.37 2.54 -3.12
C LEU A 40 14.00 1.90 -2.84
N TYR A 41 14.00 0.64 -2.42
CA TYR A 41 12.78 -0.08 -2.05
C TYR A 41 12.08 0.55 -0.83
N ALA A 42 12.82 0.97 0.19
CA ALA A 42 12.28 1.68 1.34
C ALA A 42 11.62 3.00 0.93
N TYR A 43 12.24 3.76 0.02
CA TYR A 43 11.64 4.98 -0.52
C TYR A 43 10.38 4.69 -1.34
N ASP A 44 10.41 3.65 -2.19
CA ASP A 44 9.26 3.22 -2.98
C ASP A 44 8.07 2.86 -2.08
N ILE A 45 8.30 2.19 -0.94
CA ILE A 45 7.26 1.90 0.07
C ILE A 45 6.66 3.19 0.63
N LEU A 46 7.49 4.16 1.05
CA LEU A 46 7.01 5.41 1.64
C LEU A 46 6.13 6.19 0.66
N ILE A 47 6.56 6.30 -0.60
CA ILE A 47 5.81 7.04 -1.61
C ILE A 47 4.49 6.33 -1.93
N ARG A 48 4.50 5.00 -2.12
CA ARG A 48 3.27 4.22 -2.36
C ARG A 48 2.32 4.34 -1.18
N GLY A 49 2.81 4.30 0.05
CA GLY A 49 2.00 4.52 1.24
C GLY A 49 1.36 5.91 1.25
N GLN A 50 2.10 6.95 0.87
CA GLN A 50 1.56 8.30 0.72
C GLN A 50 0.51 8.39 -0.40
N MET A 51 0.68 7.67 -1.52
CA MET A 51 -0.31 7.60 -2.58
C MET A 51 -1.61 6.95 -2.10
N LYS A 52 -1.52 5.82 -1.38
CA LYS A 52 -2.69 5.18 -0.75
C LYS A 52 -3.38 6.12 0.24
N TYR A 53 -2.61 6.83 1.06
CA TYR A 53 -3.16 7.78 2.03
C TYR A 53 -3.88 8.96 1.39
N LYS A 54 -3.44 9.42 0.20
CA LYS A 54 -4.13 10.48 -0.55
C LYS A 54 -5.55 10.08 -0.95
N ILE A 55 -5.79 8.79 -1.23
CA ILE A 55 -7.09 8.23 -1.59
C ILE A 55 -7.74 7.45 -0.44
N LYS A 56 -7.32 7.69 0.81
CA LYS A 56 -7.79 6.94 1.99
C LYS A 56 -9.32 6.85 2.11
N ASN A 57 -10.03 7.90 1.71
CA ASN A 57 -11.49 7.93 1.79
C ASN A 57 -12.16 6.89 0.87
N GLU A 58 -11.54 6.55 -0.26
CA GLU A 58 -12.02 5.51 -1.18
C GLU A 58 -11.89 4.12 -0.53
N TYR A 59 -10.71 3.82 0.05
CA TYR A 59 -10.49 2.60 0.84
C TYR A 59 -11.50 2.49 2.00
N ILE A 60 -11.65 3.55 2.79
CA ILE A 60 -12.60 3.60 3.92
C ILE A 60 -14.04 3.38 3.45
N SER A 61 -14.42 3.96 2.30
CA SER A 61 -15.77 3.80 1.74
C SER A 61 -16.06 2.35 1.36
N ILE A 62 -15.12 1.67 0.70
CA ILE A 62 -15.25 0.26 0.30
C ILE A 62 -15.45 -0.62 1.54
N ILE A 63 -14.57 -0.51 2.54
CA ILE A 63 -14.64 -1.30 3.78
C ILE A 63 -15.93 -1.00 4.54
N LYS A 64 -16.35 0.27 4.62
CA LYS A 64 -17.58 0.67 5.29
C LYS A 64 -18.83 0.07 4.63
N ASN A 65 -18.88 0.02 3.30
CA ASN A 65 -19.99 -0.57 2.57
C ASN A 65 -20.07 -2.08 2.82
N TYR A 66 -18.92 -2.76 2.91
CA TYR A 66 -18.85 -4.16 3.28
C TYR A 66 -19.34 -4.42 4.70
N ILE A 67 -18.84 -3.67 5.69
CA ILE A 67 -19.26 -3.82 7.10
C ILE A 67 -20.76 -3.61 7.30
N LYS A 68 -21.36 -2.72 6.51
CA LYS A 68 -22.82 -2.46 6.51
C LYS A 68 -23.65 -3.52 5.79
N GLY A 69 -23.03 -4.52 5.17
CA GLY A 69 -23.71 -5.52 4.34
C GLY A 69 -24.31 -4.93 3.05
N THR A 70 -23.80 -3.79 2.57
CA THR A 70 -24.26 -3.18 1.31
C THR A 70 -23.61 -3.83 0.09
N ILE A 71 -22.47 -4.50 0.28
CA ILE A 71 -21.79 -5.32 -0.72
C ILE A 71 -21.40 -6.66 -0.07
N ASP A 72 -21.41 -7.74 -0.84
CA ASP A 72 -20.95 -9.07 -0.41
C ASP A 72 -19.42 -9.21 -0.41
N ASP A 73 -18.93 -10.36 0.07
CA ASP A 73 -17.50 -10.67 0.17
C ASP A 73 -16.78 -10.55 -1.18
N HIS A 74 -17.33 -11.14 -2.25
CA HIS A 74 -16.70 -11.12 -3.58
C HIS A 74 -16.60 -9.69 -4.13
N THR A 75 -17.69 -8.93 -4.05
CA THR A 75 -17.75 -7.54 -4.49
C THR A 75 -16.81 -6.65 -3.68
N PHE A 76 -16.67 -6.91 -2.37
CA PHE A 76 -15.71 -6.21 -1.52
C PHE A 76 -14.26 -6.49 -1.95
N ILE A 77 -13.91 -7.76 -2.12
CA ILE A 77 -12.57 -8.19 -2.50
C ILE A 77 -12.18 -7.60 -3.85
N GLU A 78 -13.04 -7.74 -4.86
CA GLU A 78 -12.83 -7.20 -6.21
C GLU A 78 -12.52 -5.71 -6.15
N LYS A 79 -13.40 -4.91 -5.54
CA LYS A 79 -13.23 -3.45 -5.44
C LYS A 79 -11.98 -3.05 -4.66
N PHE A 80 -11.64 -3.78 -3.60
CA PHE A 80 -10.48 -3.47 -2.77
C PHE A 80 -9.17 -3.77 -3.51
N VAL A 81 -9.12 -4.89 -4.24
CA VAL A 81 -7.98 -5.29 -5.07
C VAL A 81 -7.83 -4.33 -6.24
N GLU A 82 -8.90 -4.03 -6.97
CA GLU A 82 -8.89 -3.06 -8.09
C GLU A 82 -8.35 -1.69 -7.65
N LEU A 83 -8.77 -1.20 -6.49
CA LEU A 83 -8.27 0.07 -5.96
C LEU A 83 -6.76 0.01 -5.69
N SER A 84 -6.30 -1.11 -5.13
CA SER A 84 -4.88 -1.34 -4.82
C SER A 84 -4.03 -1.46 -6.09
N ASP A 85 -4.49 -2.20 -7.09
CA ASP A 85 -3.85 -2.32 -8.40
C ASP A 85 -3.80 -0.98 -9.15
N SER A 86 -4.85 -0.16 -9.01
CA SER A 86 -4.86 1.18 -9.59
C SER A 86 -3.72 2.06 -9.06
N ILE A 87 -3.34 1.89 -7.78
CA ILE A 87 -2.22 2.61 -7.16
C ILE A 87 -0.89 2.10 -7.71
N ASP A 88 -0.76 0.80 -7.95
CA ASP A 88 0.45 0.19 -8.49
C ASP A 88 0.70 0.59 -9.94
N ASN A 89 -0.36 0.69 -10.74
CA ASN A 89 -0.29 1.25 -12.09
C ASN A 89 0.10 2.75 -12.07
N LYS A 90 -0.52 3.54 -11.19
CA LYS A 90 -0.15 4.97 -11.00
C LYS A 90 1.28 5.12 -10.52
N TRP A 91 1.77 4.17 -9.73
CA TRP A 91 3.12 4.17 -9.18
C TRP A 91 4.18 4.02 -10.27
N GLY A 92 4.00 3.09 -11.21
CA GLY A 92 4.89 2.96 -12.37
C GLY A 92 5.05 4.27 -13.14
N ALA A 93 3.92 4.88 -13.51
CA ALA A 93 3.90 6.17 -14.21
C ALA A 93 4.49 7.32 -13.38
N PHE A 94 4.29 7.32 -12.06
CA PHE A 94 4.87 8.30 -11.16
C PHE A 94 6.41 8.23 -11.19
N ARG A 95 6.99 7.03 -11.07
CA ARG A 95 8.45 6.85 -11.10
C ARG A 95 9.08 7.35 -12.40
N GLU A 96 8.43 7.08 -13.53
CA GLU A 96 8.88 7.56 -14.84
C GLU A 96 8.90 9.09 -14.91
N LYS A 97 7.83 9.76 -14.45
CA LYS A 97 7.78 11.22 -14.39
C LYS A 97 8.84 11.82 -13.46
N VAL A 98 9.09 11.21 -12.30
CA VAL A 98 10.18 11.63 -11.40
C VAL A 98 11.52 11.54 -12.12
N TYR A 99 11.76 10.46 -12.85
CA TYR A 99 12.99 10.27 -13.60
C TYR A 99 13.16 11.34 -14.71
N GLU A 100 12.09 11.69 -15.43
CA GLU A 100 12.11 12.65 -16.54
C GLU A 100 12.20 14.11 -16.08
N GLN A 101 11.46 14.48 -15.03
CA GLN A 101 11.27 15.87 -14.60
C GLN A 101 12.12 16.25 -13.40
N GLY A 102 12.79 15.28 -12.77
CA GLY A 102 13.68 15.50 -11.64
C GLY A 102 12.98 15.49 -10.28
N PRO A 103 13.75 15.70 -9.20
CA PRO A 103 13.27 15.58 -7.82
C PRO A 103 12.21 16.62 -7.45
N ASN A 104 12.16 17.75 -8.18
CA ASN A 104 11.18 18.81 -7.96
C ASN A 104 9.75 18.42 -8.39
N PHE A 105 9.60 17.42 -9.27
CA PHE A 105 8.28 16.87 -9.61
C PHE A 105 7.61 16.21 -8.39
N MET A 106 8.40 15.72 -7.44
CA MET A 106 7.89 15.13 -6.21
C MET A 106 7.49 16.23 -5.23
N ASP A 107 6.36 16.88 -5.44
CA ASP A 107 5.72 17.67 -4.38
C ASP A 107 4.94 16.75 -3.43
N VAL A 108 5.68 15.86 -2.78
CA VAL A 108 5.15 14.85 -1.87
C VAL A 108 5.79 15.07 -0.50
N GLN A 109 4.96 15.44 0.46
CA GLN A 109 5.28 15.40 1.88
C GLN A 109 4.78 14.06 2.42
N ILE A 110 5.69 13.23 2.93
CA ILE A 110 5.35 11.91 3.47
C ILE A 110 4.83 12.08 4.90
N GLN A 111 3.55 11.82 5.09
CA GLN A 111 2.92 11.88 6.41
C GLN A 111 3.22 10.60 7.20
N LEU A 112 3.45 10.71 8.50
CA LEU A 112 3.69 9.55 9.37
C LEU A 112 2.50 8.57 9.32
N LYS A 113 1.28 9.11 9.31
CA LYS A 113 0.04 8.33 9.20
C LYS A 113 -0.05 7.54 7.89
N SER A 114 0.59 7.98 6.80
CA SER A 114 0.52 7.25 5.53
C SER A 114 1.25 5.92 5.58
N LYS A 115 2.33 5.83 6.37
CA LYS A 115 3.01 4.55 6.64
C LYS A 115 2.09 3.57 7.36
N HIS A 116 1.45 4.01 8.44
CA HIS A 116 0.55 3.16 9.22
C HIS A 116 -0.69 2.78 8.42
N PHE A 117 -1.30 3.73 7.72
CA PHE A 117 -2.44 3.47 6.85
C PHE A 117 -2.10 2.45 5.75
N SER A 118 -0.91 2.59 5.12
CA SER A 118 -0.46 1.64 4.10
C SER A 118 -0.30 0.23 4.65
N PHE A 119 0.16 0.08 5.90
CA PHE A 119 0.23 -1.22 6.56
C PHE A 119 -1.16 -1.83 6.73
N LEU A 120 -2.12 -1.06 7.26
CA LEU A 120 -3.51 -1.53 7.44
C LEU A 120 -4.16 -1.91 6.09
N THR A 121 -3.89 -1.17 5.00
CA THR A 121 -4.39 -1.56 3.68
C THR A 121 -3.75 -2.85 3.16
N ALA A 122 -2.48 -3.10 3.48
CA ALA A 122 -1.81 -4.33 3.10
C ALA A 122 -2.38 -5.53 3.87
N GLU A 123 -2.65 -5.36 5.17
CA GLU A 123 -3.32 -6.37 5.99
C GLU A 123 -4.68 -6.75 5.42
N VAL A 124 -5.49 -5.78 4.97
CA VAL A 124 -6.76 -6.08 4.28
C VAL A 124 -6.52 -6.83 2.96
N SER A 125 -5.55 -6.43 2.14
CA SER A 125 -5.21 -7.15 0.91
C SER A 125 -4.80 -8.60 1.19
N ASP A 126 -3.98 -8.83 2.20
CA ASP A 126 -3.54 -10.17 2.60
C ASP A 126 -4.72 -11.01 3.09
N LEU A 127 -5.61 -10.42 3.90
CA LEU A 127 -6.85 -11.09 4.34
C LEU A 127 -7.74 -11.48 3.16
N CYS A 128 -7.91 -10.60 2.17
CA CYS A 128 -8.66 -10.92 0.95
C CYS A 128 -8.01 -12.11 0.21
N GLN A 129 -6.68 -12.11 0.07
CA GLN A 129 -5.96 -13.16 -0.63
C GLN A 129 -6.08 -14.51 0.10
N PHE A 130 -5.92 -14.51 1.43
CA PHE A 130 -6.06 -15.72 2.23
C PHE A 130 -7.51 -16.23 2.24
N TYR A 131 -8.49 -15.33 2.23
CA TYR A 131 -9.89 -15.73 2.13
C TYR A 131 -10.18 -16.45 0.82
N ILE A 132 -9.73 -15.91 -0.32
CA ILE A 132 -9.83 -16.58 -1.63
C ILE A 132 -9.17 -17.97 -1.59
N TRP A 133 -7.93 -18.07 -1.11
CA TRP A 133 -7.23 -19.36 -1.02
C TRP A 133 -7.92 -20.36 -0.09
N SER A 134 -8.68 -19.88 0.90
CA SER A 134 -9.42 -20.73 1.82
C SER A 134 -10.71 -21.32 1.22
N GLU A 135 -11.21 -20.77 0.12
CA GLU A 135 -12.31 -21.38 -0.66
C GLU A 135 -11.86 -22.72 -1.24
N ASP A 136 -10.64 -22.75 -1.80
CA ASP A 136 -9.96 -23.95 -2.28
C ASP A 136 -8.99 -24.54 -1.24
N TRP A 137 -9.49 -24.71 -0.02
CA TRP A 137 -8.69 -25.12 1.15
C TRP A 137 -7.80 -26.35 0.89
N GLU A 138 -8.32 -27.39 0.25
CA GLU A 138 -7.57 -28.64 0.03
C GLU A 138 -6.32 -28.44 -0.82
N GLU A 139 -6.34 -27.48 -1.75
CA GLU A 139 -5.20 -27.14 -2.60
C GLU A 139 -4.19 -26.24 -1.87
N ASN A 140 -4.64 -25.50 -0.85
CA ASN A 140 -3.86 -24.45 -0.18
C ASN A 140 -3.48 -24.77 1.28
N LYS A 141 -3.81 -25.97 1.78
CA LYS A 141 -3.57 -26.38 3.19
C LYS A 141 -2.10 -26.42 3.62
N ASP A 142 -1.17 -26.48 2.67
CA ASP A 142 0.27 -26.41 2.96
C ASP A 142 0.75 -24.97 3.20
N ILE A 143 -0.06 -23.97 2.83
CA ILE A 143 0.24 -22.54 2.92
C ILE A 143 -0.60 -21.89 4.04
N LEU A 144 -1.84 -22.34 4.22
CA LEU A 144 -2.76 -21.82 5.21
C LEU A 144 -2.79 -22.74 6.44
N GLU A 145 -2.71 -22.15 7.64
CA GLU A 145 -2.80 -22.91 8.91
C GLU A 145 -4.23 -23.36 9.22
N GLU A 146 -5.23 -22.59 8.81
CA GLU A 146 -6.65 -22.90 9.01
C GLU A 146 -7.55 -22.25 7.95
N LYS A 147 -8.71 -22.88 7.69
CA LYS A 147 -9.72 -22.33 6.78
C LYS A 147 -10.29 -21.04 7.36
N ILE A 148 -10.32 -19.98 6.55
CA ILE A 148 -10.95 -18.72 6.94
C ILE A 148 -12.45 -18.81 6.67
N THR A 149 -13.26 -18.65 7.72
CA THR A 149 -14.71 -18.60 7.59
C THR A 149 -15.18 -17.18 7.23
N PRO A 150 -16.36 -16.99 6.63
CA PRO A 150 -16.93 -15.67 6.37
C PRO A 150 -16.98 -14.79 7.63
N ASP A 151 -17.38 -15.36 8.77
CA ASP A 151 -17.43 -14.64 10.05
C ASP A 151 -16.04 -14.16 10.50
N LYS A 152 -15.01 -14.99 10.34
CA LYS A 152 -13.63 -14.64 10.72
C LYS A 152 -13.05 -13.59 9.78
N PHE A 153 -13.35 -13.70 8.49
CA PHE A 153 -12.98 -12.69 7.50
C PHE A 153 -13.63 -11.34 7.86
N TYR A 154 -14.95 -11.31 8.06
CA TYR A 154 -15.68 -10.11 8.47
C TYR A 154 -15.11 -9.49 9.76
N GLN A 155 -14.88 -10.30 10.80
CA GLN A 155 -14.32 -9.82 12.07
C GLN A 155 -12.95 -9.18 11.89
N SER A 156 -12.09 -9.78 11.07
CA SER A 156 -10.75 -9.26 10.79
C SER A 156 -10.82 -7.94 10.03
N ILE A 157 -11.64 -7.86 8.98
CA ILE A 157 -11.86 -6.62 8.22
C ILE A 157 -12.44 -5.52 9.12
N ASN A 158 -13.42 -5.82 9.97
CA ASN A 158 -14.01 -4.87 10.88
C ASN A 158 -13.00 -4.37 11.93
N LYS A 159 -12.14 -5.25 12.45
CA LYS A 159 -11.05 -4.86 13.35
C LYS A 159 -10.10 -3.86 12.66
N THR A 160 -9.60 -4.20 11.48
CA THR A 160 -8.70 -3.31 10.71
C THR A 160 -9.39 -1.99 10.36
N TYR A 161 -10.69 -2.00 10.06
CA TYR A 161 -11.48 -0.79 9.85
C TYR A 161 -11.50 0.14 11.06
N VAL A 162 -11.72 -0.39 12.26
CA VAL A 162 -11.72 0.40 13.50
C VAL A 162 -10.34 1.02 13.72
N GLU A 163 -9.26 0.27 13.49
CA GLU A 163 -7.89 0.79 13.58
C GLU A 163 -7.64 1.92 12.57
N MET A 164 -8.10 1.76 11.32
CA MET A 164 -8.03 2.84 10.33
C MET A 164 -8.84 4.07 10.77
N GLN A 165 -10.04 3.89 11.33
CA GLN A 165 -10.85 5.03 11.82
C GLN A 165 -10.15 5.77 12.96
N ASN A 166 -9.51 5.06 13.89
CA ASN A 166 -8.78 5.67 15.00
C ASN A 166 -7.58 6.48 14.51
N LEU A 167 -6.78 5.92 13.58
CA LEU A 167 -5.66 6.62 12.95
C LEU A 167 -6.08 7.96 12.32
N LEU A 168 -7.27 8.00 11.73
CA LEU A 168 -7.81 9.18 11.03
C LEU A 168 -8.53 10.18 11.96
N LYS A 169 -8.94 9.77 13.16
CA LYS A 169 -9.60 10.65 14.15
C LYS A 169 -8.63 11.51 14.95
N GLU A 170 -7.36 11.13 15.03
CA GLU A 170 -6.31 11.91 15.71
C GLU A 170 -5.90 13.18 14.91
N GLU A 171 -6.86 13.91 14.34
CA GLU A 171 -6.65 15.16 13.57
C GLU A 171 -7.12 16.40 14.33
#